data_AF-A0ABD0QQL2-F1
#
_entry.id   AF-A0ABD0QQL2-F1
#
_cell.length_a   1.000
_cell.length_b   1.000
_cell.length_c   1.000
_cell.angle_alpha   90.00
_cell.angle_beta   90.00
_cell.angle_gamma   90.00
#
_symmetry.space_group_name_H-M   'P 1'
#
loop_
_entity.id
_entity.type
_entity.pdbx_description
1 polymer ?
#
loop_
_entity_poly.entity_id
_entity_poly.type
_entity_poly.pdbx_seq_one_letter_code
_entity_poly.pdbx_strand_id
1 'polypeptide(L)' 'ALYDAGVKRKGTDVTTWISIFSERSVPHLQKVFERYKRYSPYDIKESIRKEVKGDTEKTFLTL' A
#
# COMPACT_ATOMS: atom_id res chain seq x y z
N ALA A 1 2.36 -5.95 -7.63
CA ALA A 1 1.39 -6.21 -6.54
C ALA A 1 0.82 -4.92 -5.99
N LEU A 2 1.43 -4.24 -4.99
CA LEU A 2 0.87 -2.99 -4.43
C LEU A 2 0.60 -1.90 -5.49
N TYR A 3 1.55 -1.69 -6.41
CA TYR A 3 1.40 -0.70 -7.48
C TYR A 3 0.26 -1.07 -8.45
N ASP A 4 0.23 -2.33 -8.90
CA ASP A 4 -0.82 -2.84 -9.80
C ASP A 4 -2.21 -2.89 -9.14
N ALA A 5 -2.25 -3.07 -7.82
CA ALA A 5 -3.47 -3.15 -7.02
C ALA A 5 -4.03 -1.77 -6.63
N GLY A 6 -3.26 -0.69 -6.81
CA GLY A 6 -3.70 0.68 -6.50
C GLY A 6 -3.37 1.61 -7.66
N VAL A 7 -2.32 2.41 -7.50
CA VAL A 7 -1.94 3.56 -8.36
C VAL A 7 -1.98 3.28 -9.87
N LYS A 8 -1.72 2.06 -10.33
CA LYS A 8 -1.74 1.70 -11.77
C LYS A 8 -3.15 1.53 -12.35
N ARG A 9 -4.17 1.32 -11.54
CA ARG A 9 -5.55 1.01 -11.95
C ARG A 9 -6.55 2.03 -11.39
N LYS A 10 -7.73 2.10 -12.00
CA LYS A 10 -8.83 2.90 -11.46
C LYS A 10 -9.47 2.15 -10.29
N GLY A 11 -9.36 2.73 -9.09
CA GLY A 11 -9.84 2.14 -7.84
C GLY A 11 -8.91 1.04 -7.31
N THR A 12 -9.03 0.74 -6.02
CA THR A 12 -8.04 -0.06 -5.29
C THR A 12 -8.54 -1.48 -5.03
N ASP A 13 -7.69 -2.47 -5.29
CA ASP A 13 -7.86 -3.82 -4.75
C ASP A 13 -7.36 -3.86 -3.31
N VAL A 14 -8.27 -3.49 -2.41
CA VAL A 14 -8.02 -3.41 -0.97
C VAL A 14 -7.68 -4.78 -0.38
N THR A 15 -8.21 -5.88 -0.93
CA THR A 15 -7.94 -7.24 -0.44
C THR A 15 -6.47 -7.61 -0.63
N THR A 16 -5.88 -7.28 -1.79
CA THR A 16 -4.44 -7.47 -2.03
C THR A 16 -3.61 -6.62 -1.06
N TRP A 17 -4.04 -5.40 -0.75
CA TRP A 17 -3.34 -4.57 0.23
C TRP A 17 -3.43 -5.17 1.63
N ILE A 18 -4.62 -5.57 2.09
CA ILE A 18 -4.80 -6.23 3.39
C ILE A 18 -3.87 -7.44 3.51
N SER A 19 -3.89 -8.36 2.54
CA SER A 19 -3.05 -9.57 2.55
C SER A 19 -1.56 -9.24 2.67
N ILE A 20 -1.06 -8.25 1.91
CA ILE A 20 0.35 -7.87 1.97
C ILE A 20 0.71 -7.26 3.33
N PHE A 21 -0.10 -6.34 3.84
CA PHE A 21 0.16 -5.65 5.11
C PHE A 21 -0.03 -6.55 6.34
N SER A 22 -0.90 -7.57 6.28
CA SER A 22 -1.20 -8.44 7.41
C SER A 22 -0.37 -9.72 7.47
N GLU A 23 0.06 -10.26 6.32
CA GLU A 23 0.75 -11.56 6.28
C GLU A 23 2.28 -11.47 6.21
N ARG A 24 2.83 -10.28 5.94
CA ARG A 24 4.28 -10.11 5.75
C ARG A 24 4.92 -9.50 7.01
N SER A 25 6.14 -9.93 7.31
CA SER A 25 6.87 -9.41 8.47
C SER A 25 7.27 -7.95 8.29
N VAL A 26 7.37 -7.20 9.39
CA VAL A 26 7.75 -5.77 9.37
C VAL A 26 9.06 -5.49 8.61
N PRO A 27 10.15 -6.27 8.79
CA PRO A 27 11.38 -6.04 8.03
C PRO A 27 11.21 -6.30 6.51
N HIS A 28 10.31 -7.20 6.14
CA HIS A 28 9.97 -7.43 4.73
C HIS A 28 9.19 -6.24 4.17
N LEU A 29 8.19 -5.75 4.90
CA LEU A 29 7.36 -4.61 4.50
C LEU A 29 8.20 -3.34 4.28
N GLN A 30 9.18 -3.07 5.15
CA GLN A 30 10.12 -1.95 4.96
C GLN A 30 10.84 -2.03 3.61
N LYS A 31 11.39 -3.20 3.25
CA LYS A 31 12.05 -3.41 1.95
C LYS A 31 11.07 -3.29 0.78
N VAL A 32 9.83 -3.76 0.96
CA VAL A 32 8.77 -3.60 -0.04
C VAL A 32 8.45 -2.13 -0.27
N PHE A 33 8.32 -1.33 0.80
CA PHE A 33 8.04 0.11 0.69
C PHE A 33 9.19 0.90 0.06
N GLU A 34 10.43 0.54 0.35
CA GLU A 34 11.59 1.10 -0.35
C GLU A 34 11.57 0.78 -1.84
N ARG A 35 11.27 -0.47 -2.19
CA ARG A 35 11.20 -0.90 -3.58
C ARG A 35 10.00 -0.30 -4.32
N TYR A 36 8.88 -0.08 -3.61
CA TYR A 36 7.66 0.50 -4.15
C TYR A 36 7.89 1.89 -4.78
N LYS A 37 8.78 2.71 -4.21
CA LYS A 37 9.17 4.02 -4.74
C LYS A 37 9.79 3.97 -6.14
N ARG A 38 10.28 2.81 -6.58
CA ARG A 38 10.81 2.63 -7.94
C ARG A 38 9.73 2.41 -9.00
N TYR A 39 8.52 2.04 -8.57
CA TYR A 39 7.39 1.76 -9.45
C TYR A 39 6.32 2.85 -9.41
N SER A 40 6.10 3.45 -8.25
CA SER A 40 5.11 4.50 -8.03
C SER A 40 5.77 5.89 -7.99
N PRO A 41 5.14 6.92 -8.58
CA PRO A 41 5.57 8.31 -8.39
C PRO A 41 5.30 8.84 -6.97
N TYR A 42 4.55 8.10 -6.16
CA TYR A 42 4.21 8.43 -4.78
C TYR A 42 4.80 7.41 -3.82
N ASP A 43 5.12 7.84 -2.59
CA ASP A 43 5.48 6.88 -1.55
C ASP A 43 4.27 6.03 -1.12
N ILE A 44 4.50 5.01 -0.29
CA ILE A 44 3.41 4.12 0.13
C ILE A 44 2.35 4.85 0.96
N LYS A 45 2.74 5.82 1.80
CA LYS A 45 1.80 6.56 2.65
C LYS A 45 0.92 7.48 1.83
N GLU A 46 1.50 8.19 0.87
CA GLU A 46 0.77 8.99 -0.10
C GLU A 46 -0.16 8.12 -0.95
N SER A 47 0.29 6.94 -1.36
CA SER A 47 -0.54 5.99 -2.10
C SER A 47 -1.72 5.52 -1.26
N ILE A 48 -1.51 5.17 0.02
CA ILE A 48 -2.59 4.84 0.97
C ILE A 48 -3.62 5.98 1.01
N ARG A 49 -3.18 7.23 1.22
CA ARG A 49 -4.09 8.39 1.29
C ARG A 49 -4.88 8.65 0.01
N LYS A 50 -4.34 8.27 -1.16
CA LYS A 50 -5.01 8.49 -2.45
C LYS A 50 -5.99 7.37 -2.81
N GLU A 51 -5.62 6.15 -2.45
CA GLU A 51 -6.33 4.93 -2.86
C GLU A 51 -7.44 4.56 -1.87
N VAL A 52 -7.22 4.73 -0.56
CA VAL A 52 -8.20 4.40 0.47
C VAL A 52 -8.57 5.60 1.33
N LYS A 53 -9.78 5.57 1.91
CA LYS A 53 -10.33 6.63 2.75
C LYS A 53 -10.97 6.06 4.01
N GLY A 54 -11.16 6.92 5.01
CA GLY A 54 -11.86 6.58 6.25
C GLY A 54 -10.99 5.74 7.18
N ASP A 55 -11.59 4.77 7.86
CA ASP A 55 -10.87 4.02 8.89
C ASP A 55 -9.87 3.01 8.33
N THR A 56 -10.09 2.54 7.10
CA THR A 56 -9.12 1.70 6.37
C THR A 56 -7.81 2.46 6.09
N GLU A 57 -7.90 3.74 5.73
CA GLU A 57 -6.73 4.62 5.55
C GLU A 57 -5.94 4.75 6.85
N LYS A 58 -6.62 5.06 7.96
CA LYS A 58 -5.99 5.20 9.28
C LYS A 58 -5.31 3.90 9.73
N THR A 59 -5.96 2.77 9.46
CA THR A 59 -5.42 1.44 9.81
C THR A 59 -4.11 1.19 9.08
N PHE A 60 -4.07 1.39 7.76
CA PHE A 60 -2.84 1.19 6.98
C PHE A 60 -1.73 2.19 7.27
N LEU A 61 -2.06 3.41 7.72
CA LEU A 61 -1.05 4.39 8.12
C LEU A 61 -0.46 4.12 9.51
N THR A 62 -1.11 3.26 10.30
CA THR A 62 -0.71 2.90 11.67
C THR A 62 0.11 1.60 11.72
N LEU A 63 -0.19 0.65 10.81
CA LEU A 63 0.58 -0.57 10.57
C LEU A 63 2.00 -0.27 10.06
#